data_AF-A0A9W8C567-F1
#
_entry.id   AF-A0A9W8C567-F1
#
_cell.length_a   1.000
_cell.length_b   1.000
_cell.length_c   1.000
_cell.angle_alpha   90.00
_cell.angle_beta   90.00
_cell.angle_gamma   90.00
#
_symmetry.space_group_name_H-M   'P 1'
#
loop_
_entity.id
_entity.type
_entity.pdbx_description
1 polymer ?
#
loop_
_entity_poly.entity_id
_entity_poly.type
_entity_poly.pdbx_seq_one_letter_code
_entity_poly.pdbx_strand_id
1 'polypeptide(L)'
;MSSIKVACVIKEKNEIGESPIWEEKDSSLVYVDITGQRVSRWSSLTGHIESITTEKPVGSVVLRKAGGYVIAEGTRFAFVDWVKRSITTAVQLDKEKPNTRFNDGKVDPAGRFFAGTMGIELRPAVVERKQGSLYTLHPDRSVVHHFDQVDISNGLDWSLDHRIFYYIDSLAYMVEAFDYDIQTGGLSNRRAVYKVEPDEGIPDGMCIDTEGKLWVACYNGGRVLRIDPQTGTRLQTVNLPVGKTTSCCFGGKDYTDLYVTTAYKGMDEDSLAKQPEAGCVFKSADVIEPQHVKRFWWLKLKALAEKGDWEELEKFAKSKKSPIGYLPFVEVCIKHHNKHEASKYVSRVTPEQKVKAHLAVGDLQSATEAAIERRNESEIITVLSRCSATTDVILVERLNRAKATAAKK
;
A
#
# COMPACT_ATOMS: atom_id res chain seq x y z
N MET A 1 13.58 21.75 -2.59
CA MET A 1 12.81 20.62 -2.03
C MET A 1 12.28 21.07 -0.69
N SER A 2 10.96 21.06 -0.46
CA SER A 2 10.44 21.31 0.90
C SER A 2 10.99 20.23 1.81
N SER A 3 11.47 20.59 3.00
CA SER A 3 11.93 19.62 3.98
C SER A 3 10.80 18.64 4.30
N ILE A 4 11.09 17.35 4.25
CA ILE A 4 10.16 16.29 4.67
C ILE A 4 9.79 16.58 6.13
N LYS A 5 8.49 16.75 6.41
CA LYS A 5 8.00 17.06 7.75
C LYS A 5 7.48 15.80 8.41
N VAL A 6 8.19 15.37 9.45
CA VAL A 6 7.77 14.29 10.35
C VAL A 6 7.05 14.90 11.54
N ALA A 7 5.87 14.38 11.88
CA ALA A 7 5.07 14.81 13.03
C ALA A 7 4.63 13.62 13.87
N CYS A 8 4.75 13.74 15.20
CA CYS A 8 4.16 12.79 16.14
C CYS A 8 2.63 12.94 16.13
N VAL A 9 1.92 11.88 15.73
CA VAL A 9 0.44 11.89 15.57
C VAL A 9 -0.28 11.06 16.61
N ILE A 10 0.39 10.04 17.17
CA ILE A 10 -0.11 9.24 18.29
C ILE A 10 0.91 9.35 19.41
N LYS A 11 0.53 10.03 20.50
CA LYS A 11 1.39 10.28 21.67
C LYS A 11 1.38 9.16 22.71
N GLU A 12 0.45 8.21 22.57
CA GLU A 12 0.44 7.00 23.38
C GLU A 12 1.70 6.18 23.07
N LYS A 13 2.56 6.03 24.07
CA LYS A 13 3.83 5.32 23.93
C LYS A 13 3.60 3.82 23.96
N ASN A 14 4.26 3.12 23.05
CA ASN A 14 4.23 1.67 22.93
C ASN A 14 5.58 1.09 23.34
N GLU A 15 5.59 -0.01 24.10
CA GLU A 15 6.84 -0.69 24.42
C GLU A 15 7.56 -1.07 23.13
N ILE A 16 6.83 -1.73 22.22
CA ILE A 16 7.24 -2.02 20.85
C ILE A 16 6.03 -1.81 19.95
N GLY A 17 5.83 -0.58 19.48
CA GLY A 17 4.80 -0.29 18.49
C GLY A 17 5.15 -0.92 17.16
N GLU A 18 4.24 -1.65 16.52
CA GLU A 18 4.53 -2.47 15.34
C GLU A 18 3.30 -2.69 14.45
N SER A 19 3.50 -3.34 13.31
CA SER A 19 2.49 -3.79 12.35
C SER A 19 1.45 -2.71 12.00
N PRO A 20 1.88 -1.49 11.58
CA PRO A 20 0.95 -0.46 11.17
C PRO A 20 0.24 -0.89 9.88
N ILE A 21 -1.09 -0.84 9.89
CA ILE A 21 -1.95 -1.07 8.73
C ILE A 21 -2.98 0.05 8.62
N TRP A 22 -3.22 0.51 7.40
CA TRP A 22 -4.23 1.53 7.13
C TRP A 22 -5.57 0.91 6.74
N GLU A 23 -6.59 1.16 7.56
CA GLU A 23 -7.99 0.82 7.30
C GLU A 23 -8.69 2.00 6.61
N GLU A 24 -8.70 1.99 5.27
CA GLU A 24 -9.17 3.13 4.47
C GLU A 24 -10.63 3.50 4.72
N LYS A 25 -11.49 2.50 4.97
CA LYS A 25 -12.94 2.66 5.16
C LYS A 25 -13.25 3.62 6.31
N ASP A 26 -12.50 3.49 7.39
CA ASP A 26 -12.72 4.24 8.63
C ASP A 26 -11.63 5.30 8.86
N SER A 27 -10.75 5.54 7.86
CA SER A 27 -9.59 6.44 7.95
C SER A 27 -8.79 6.21 9.24
N SER A 28 -8.52 4.94 9.53
CA SER A 28 -7.96 4.51 10.81
C SER A 28 -6.63 3.80 10.61
N LEU A 29 -5.68 4.03 11.51
CA LEU A 29 -4.45 3.26 11.62
C LEU A 29 -4.66 2.17 12.67
N VAL A 30 -4.51 0.91 12.28
CA VAL A 30 -4.48 -0.21 13.22
C VAL A 30 -3.02 -0.62 13.38
N TYR A 31 -2.61 -0.92 14.60
CA TYR A 31 -1.23 -1.28 14.94
C TYR A 31 -1.20 -2.10 16.22
N VAL A 32 -0.05 -2.66 16.56
CA VAL A 32 0.13 -3.45 17.78
C VAL A 32 1.15 -2.82 18.71
N ASP A 33 1.05 -3.14 19.99
CA ASP A 33 2.16 -3.04 20.94
C ASP A 33 2.55 -4.46 21.32
N ILE A 34 3.68 -4.95 20.79
CA ILE A 34 4.02 -6.38 20.85
C ILE A 34 4.08 -6.84 22.30
N THR A 35 4.92 -6.21 23.11
CA THR A 35 5.11 -6.60 24.51
C THR A 35 4.19 -5.87 25.47
N GLY A 36 3.56 -4.77 25.04
CA GLY A 36 2.40 -4.20 25.72
C GLY A 36 1.11 -5.01 25.53
N GLN A 37 1.13 -6.08 24.73
CA GLN A 37 0.04 -7.05 24.53
C GLN A 37 -1.28 -6.38 24.12
N ARG A 38 -1.23 -5.58 23.06
CA ARG A 38 -2.36 -4.76 22.63
C ARG A 38 -2.46 -4.66 21.12
N VAL A 39 -3.68 -4.73 20.62
CA VAL A 39 -4.05 -4.26 19.27
C VAL A 39 -4.79 -2.94 19.42
N SER A 40 -4.32 -1.90 18.75
CA SER A 40 -4.87 -0.55 18.82
C SER A 40 -5.41 -0.12 17.47
N ARG A 41 -6.48 0.68 17.48
CA ARG A 41 -7.05 1.36 16.31
C ARG A 41 -7.17 2.85 16.63
N TRP A 42 -6.45 3.67 15.88
CA TRP A 42 -6.49 5.13 15.97
C TRP A 42 -7.24 5.73 14.79
N SER A 43 -8.24 6.57 15.07
CA SER A 43 -8.94 7.34 14.04
C SER A 43 -8.19 8.61 13.70
N SER A 44 -7.78 8.76 12.44
CA SER A 44 -7.14 9.99 11.97
C SER A 44 -8.08 11.19 11.92
N LEU A 45 -9.39 10.95 11.95
CA LEU A 45 -10.43 11.99 11.90
C LEU A 45 -10.72 12.59 13.28
N THR A 46 -10.73 11.76 14.32
CA THR A 46 -11.11 12.18 15.68
C THR A 46 -9.93 12.22 16.65
N GLY A 47 -8.80 11.58 16.31
CA GLY A 47 -7.66 11.39 17.20
C GLY A 47 -7.88 10.33 18.28
N HIS A 48 -9.05 9.67 18.30
CA HIS A 48 -9.41 8.68 19.32
C HIS A 48 -8.70 7.35 19.08
N ILE A 49 -8.27 6.70 20.17
CA ILE A 49 -7.62 5.39 20.16
C ILE A 49 -8.52 4.41 20.90
N GLU A 50 -8.77 3.26 20.30
CA GLU A 50 -9.42 2.11 20.92
C GLU A 50 -8.50 0.91 20.89
N SER A 51 -8.51 0.11 21.95
CA SER A 51 -7.57 -1.01 22.10
C SER A 51 -8.25 -2.27 22.60
N ILE A 52 -7.70 -3.42 22.22
CA ILE A 52 -8.03 -4.74 22.78
C ILE A 52 -6.73 -5.36 23.31
N THR A 53 -6.75 -5.79 24.56
CA THR A 53 -5.64 -6.51 25.20
C THR A 53 -5.59 -7.95 24.70
N THR A 54 -4.39 -8.43 24.41
CA THR A 54 -4.08 -9.80 24.01
C THR A 54 -3.56 -10.60 25.21
N GLU A 55 -3.58 -11.92 25.13
CA GLU A 55 -3.10 -12.80 26.22
C GLU A 55 -1.58 -13.01 26.16
N LYS A 56 -1.02 -12.89 24.96
CA LYS A 56 0.40 -13.08 24.67
C LYS A 56 0.92 -11.93 23.80
N PRO A 57 2.25 -11.80 23.63
CA PRO A 57 2.80 -10.82 22.72
C PRO A 57 2.21 -10.95 21.31
N VAL A 58 1.72 -9.86 20.75
CA VAL A 58 1.05 -9.82 19.43
C VAL A 58 1.98 -9.18 18.41
N GLY A 59 2.54 -9.99 17.52
CA GLY A 59 3.57 -9.52 16.58
C GLY A 59 2.98 -8.73 15.40
N SER A 60 1.80 -9.14 14.91
CA SER A 60 1.16 -8.48 13.77
C SER A 60 -0.36 -8.55 13.79
N VAL A 61 -0.97 -7.60 13.08
CA VAL A 61 -2.42 -7.48 12.86
C VAL A 61 -2.70 -7.22 11.38
N VAL A 62 -3.74 -7.84 10.84
CA VAL A 62 -4.17 -7.65 9.45
C VAL A 62 -5.70 -7.53 9.34
N LEU A 63 -6.17 -6.81 8.33
CA LEU A 63 -7.61 -6.66 8.05
C LEU A 63 -8.21 -8.01 7.63
N ARG A 64 -9.43 -8.28 8.09
CA ARG A 64 -10.19 -9.48 7.68
C ARG A 64 -11.38 -9.08 6.82
N LYS A 65 -11.47 -9.62 5.60
CA LYS A 65 -12.59 -9.36 4.67
C LYS A 65 -13.97 -9.66 5.27
N ALA A 66 -14.06 -10.67 6.14
CA ALA A 66 -15.29 -11.04 6.83
C ALA A 66 -15.65 -10.13 8.03
N GLY A 67 -14.89 -9.06 8.26
CA GLY A 67 -15.01 -8.17 9.43
C GLY A 67 -14.06 -8.54 10.56
N GLY A 68 -13.66 -7.52 11.33
CA GLY A 68 -12.66 -7.63 12.38
C GLY A 68 -11.24 -7.80 11.81
N TYR A 69 -10.36 -8.42 12.59
CA TYR A 69 -8.95 -8.58 12.26
C TYR A 69 -8.49 -10.03 12.39
N VAL A 70 -7.34 -10.35 11.80
CA VAL A 70 -6.56 -11.55 12.12
C VAL A 70 -5.24 -11.09 12.74
N ILE A 71 -4.78 -11.75 13.79
CA ILE A 71 -3.52 -11.44 14.46
C ILE A 71 -2.61 -12.66 14.52
N ALA A 72 -1.31 -12.41 14.57
CA ALA A 72 -0.30 -13.40 14.92
C ALA A 72 0.17 -13.12 16.35
N GLU A 73 -0.24 -13.95 17.30
CA GLU A 73 -0.13 -13.73 18.74
C GLU A 73 0.54 -14.93 19.41
N GLY A 74 1.65 -14.73 20.12
CA GLY A 74 2.49 -15.82 20.58
C GLY A 74 2.86 -16.72 19.40
N THR A 75 2.44 -17.98 19.42
CA THR A 75 2.60 -18.94 18.30
C THR A 75 1.27 -19.33 17.65
N ARG A 76 0.23 -18.50 17.76
CA ARG A 76 -1.07 -18.74 17.12
C ARG A 76 -1.45 -17.64 16.15
N PHE A 77 -2.21 -18.03 15.12
CA PHE A 77 -3.09 -17.12 14.41
C PHE A 77 -4.42 -17.06 15.15
N ALA A 78 -4.99 -15.86 15.32
CA ALA A 78 -6.27 -15.66 15.99
C ALA A 78 -7.15 -14.64 15.27
N PHE A 79 -8.47 -14.81 15.39
CA PHE A 79 -9.46 -13.84 14.91
C PHE A 79 -9.81 -12.87 16.03
N VAL A 80 -9.86 -11.58 15.69
CA VAL A 80 -10.31 -10.52 16.59
C VAL A 80 -11.68 -10.05 16.15
N ASP A 81 -12.68 -10.24 17.01
CA ASP A 81 -13.98 -9.60 16.88
C ASP A 81 -13.93 -8.26 17.61
N TRP A 82 -13.80 -7.17 16.84
CA TRP A 82 -13.64 -5.82 17.40
C TRP A 82 -14.87 -5.34 18.16
N VAL A 83 -16.07 -5.76 17.75
CA VAL A 83 -17.33 -5.33 18.37
C VAL A 83 -17.58 -6.09 19.66
N LYS A 84 -17.41 -7.42 19.65
CA LYS A 84 -17.57 -8.26 20.85
C LYS A 84 -16.38 -8.19 21.80
N ARG A 85 -15.29 -7.52 21.40
CA ARG A 85 -14.04 -7.41 22.16
C ARG A 85 -13.48 -8.79 22.54
N SER A 86 -13.49 -9.73 21.58
CA SER A 86 -13.08 -11.11 21.83
C SER A 86 -12.03 -11.60 20.83
N ILE A 87 -11.12 -12.45 21.29
CA ILE A 87 -10.07 -13.07 20.49
C ILE A 87 -10.30 -14.58 20.50
N THR A 88 -10.33 -15.20 19.32
CA THR A 88 -10.52 -16.65 19.17
C THR A 88 -9.38 -17.25 18.36
N THR A 89 -8.77 -18.31 18.87
CA THR A 89 -7.69 -19.02 18.16
C THR A 89 -8.21 -19.57 16.84
N ALA A 90 -7.52 -19.25 15.73
CA ALA A 90 -7.78 -19.82 14.42
C ALA A 90 -6.93 -21.07 14.21
N VAL A 91 -5.62 -20.97 14.44
CA VAL A 91 -4.64 -22.05 14.33
C VAL A 91 -3.54 -21.84 15.36
N GLN A 92 -3.14 -22.89 16.07
CA GLN A 92 -2.01 -22.88 17.01
C GLN A 92 -0.83 -23.63 16.38
N LEU A 93 0.30 -22.96 16.21
CA LEU A 93 1.56 -23.56 15.73
C LEU A 93 2.48 -23.93 16.89
N ASP A 94 3.57 -24.64 16.52
CA ASP A 94 4.81 -24.74 17.28
C ASP A 94 4.64 -25.11 18.77
N LYS A 95 3.75 -26.08 19.04
CA LYS A 95 3.60 -26.66 20.39
C LYS A 95 4.91 -27.23 20.95
N GLU A 96 5.83 -27.60 20.07
CA GLU A 96 7.13 -28.20 20.40
C GLU A 96 8.27 -27.16 20.53
N LYS A 97 8.06 -25.91 20.10
CA LYS A 97 9.01 -24.79 20.26
C LYS A 97 8.43 -23.71 21.18
N PRO A 98 8.32 -23.97 22.50
CA PRO A 98 7.68 -23.05 23.44
C PRO A 98 8.39 -21.69 23.55
N ASN A 99 9.66 -21.61 23.14
CA ASN A 99 10.49 -20.40 23.20
C ASN A 99 10.51 -19.62 21.89
N THR A 100 9.41 -19.64 21.13
CA THR A 100 9.24 -18.81 19.93
C THR A 100 7.99 -17.94 20.01
N ARG A 101 7.96 -16.88 19.21
CA ARG A 101 6.76 -16.08 18.96
C ARG A 101 6.74 -15.61 17.52
N PHE A 102 5.56 -15.32 17.00
CA PHE A 102 5.37 -14.51 15.81
C PHE A 102 5.91 -13.10 16.03
N ASN A 103 6.40 -12.53 14.94
CA ASN A 103 6.84 -11.14 14.85
C ASN A 103 6.03 -10.48 13.73
N ASP A 104 6.67 -9.97 12.66
CA ASP A 104 5.94 -9.29 11.59
C ASP A 104 5.12 -10.26 10.70
N GLY A 105 4.10 -9.71 10.07
CA GLY A 105 3.21 -10.42 9.17
C GLY A 105 2.33 -9.48 8.35
N LYS A 106 1.98 -9.92 7.13
CA LYS A 106 1.18 -9.16 6.16
C LYS A 106 0.36 -10.09 5.28
N VAL A 107 -0.75 -9.59 4.76
CA VAL A 107 -1.59 -10.32 3.80
C VAL A 107 -1.05 -10.14 2.38
N ASP A 108 -0.89 -11.25 1.67
CA ASP A 108 -0.48 -11.26 0.26
C ASP A 108 -1.58 -10.72 -0.67
N PRO A 109 -1.28 -10.46 -1.96
CA PRO A 109 -2.30 -9.98 -2.91
C PRO A 109 -3.45 -10.95 -3.20
N ALA A 110 -3.35 -12.22 -2.76
CA ALA A 110 -4.38 -13.25 -2.89
C ALA A 110 -5.22 -13.44 -1.62
N GLY A 111 -4.93 -12.70 -0.53
CA GLY A 111 -5.65 -12.78 0.74
C GLY A 111 -5.13 -13.83 1.72
N ARG A 112 -3.89 -14.30 1.58
CA ARG A 112 -3.23 -15.22 2.53
C ARG A 112 -2.40 -14.44 3.55
N PHE A 113 -2.46 -14.80 4.82
CA PHE A 113 -1.72 -14.08 5.87
C PHE A 113 -0.36 -14.72 6.12
N PHE A 114 0.71 -14.08 5.61
CA PHE A 114 2.09 -14.45 5.90
C PHE A 114 2.50 -13.87 7.25
N ALA A 115 3.14 -14.67 8.09
CA ALA A 115 3.76 -14.21 9.34
C ALA A 115 4.90 -15.16 9.70
N GLY A 116 5.99 -14.64 10.23
CA GLY A 116 7.11 -15.47 10.65
C GLY A 116 7.43 -15.35 12.14
N THR A 117 8.10 -16.37 12.64
CA THR A 117 8.46 -16.50 14.05
C THR A 117 9.92 -16.10 14.29
N MET A 118 10.26 -15.97 15.57
CA MET A 118 11.59 -15.71 16.10
C MET A 118 11.72 -16.36 17.48
N GLY A 119 12.96 -16.54 17.95
CA GLY A 119 13.21 -16.91 19.35
C GLY A 119 12.77 -15.80 20.31
N ILE A 120 12.45 -16.14 21.56
CA ILE A 120 12.17 -15.14 22.59
C ILE A 120 13.43 -14.31 22.87
N GLU A 121 13.27 -12.99 22.90
CA GLU A 121 14.35 -12.03 23.17
C GLU A 121 14.75 -12.03 24.65
N LEU A 122 16.06 -12.09 24.92
CA LEU A 122 16.62 -11.80 26.25
C LEU A 122 16.61 -10.29 26.53
N ARG A 123 16.86 -9.52 25.48
CA ARG A 123 16.73 -8.05 25.39
C ARG A 123 16.56 -7.69 23.91
N PRO A 124 16.12 -6.46 23.55
CA PRO A 124 15.81 -6.13 22.17
C PRO A 124 16.94 -6.49 21.19
N ALA A 125 16.59 -7.18 20.11
CA ALA A 125 17.48 -7.71 19.07
C ALA A 125 18.53 -8.75 19.53
N VAL A 126 18.37 -9.31 20.74
CA VAL A 126 19.23 -10.40 21.26
C VAL A 126 18.38 -11.63 21.50
N VAL A 127 18.49 -12.59 20.58
CA VAL A 127 17.75 -13.85 20.54
C VAL A 127 18.68 -15.04 20.44
N GLU A 128 18.19 -16.22 20.81
CA GLU A 128 18.75 -17.46 20.29
C GLU A 128 18.56 -17.48 18.76
N ARG A 129 19.66 -17.62 18.03
CA ARG A 129 19.68 -17.53 16.57
C ARG A 129 18.95 -18.70 15.90
N LYS A 130 18.38 -18.44 14.73
CA LYS A 130 17.82 -19.42 13.78
C LYS A 130 16.68 -20.28 14.32
N GLN A 131 15.94 -19.76 15.31
CA GLN A 131 14.80 -20.47 15.89
C GLN A 131 13.49 -20.27 15.12
N GLY A 132 13.41 -19.20 14.34
CA GLY A 132 12.24 -18.76 13.61
C GLY A 132 12.01 -19.49 12.29
N SER A 133 10.82 -19.30 11.74
CA SER A 133 10.39 -19.83 10.44
C SER A 133 9.33 -18.92 9.82
N LEU A 134 9.19 -18.93 8.50
CA LEU A 134 8.13 -18.19 7.80
C LEU A 134 6.94 -19.09 7.49
N TYR A 135 5.74 -18.62 7.83
CA TYR A 135 4.48 -19.33 7.60
C TYR A 135 3.48 -18.49 6.83
N THR A 136 2.48 -19.16 6.24
CA THR A 136 1.30 -18.52 5.64
C THR A 136 0.04 -19.23 6.10
N LEU A 137 -0.92 -18.47 6.63
CA LEU A 137 -2.29 -18.91 6.87
C LEU A 137 -3.14 -18.68 5.61
N HIS A 138 -3.70 -19.76 5.07
CA HIS A 138 -4.60 -19.74 3.92
C HIS A 138 -6.06 -19.45 4.34
N PRO A 139 -6.93 -19.04 3.40
CA PRO A 139 -8.34 -18.77 3.69
C PRO A 139 -9.12 -19.95 4.28
N ASP A 140 -8.73 -21.19 3.96
CA ASP A 140 -9.29 -22.43 4.50
C ASP A 140 -8.71 -22.81 5.88
N ARG A 141 -7.83 -21.96 6.44
CA ARG A 141 -7.10 -22.14 7.70
C ARG A 141 -6.01 -23.20 7.66
N SER A 142 -5.67 -23.74 6.50
CA SER A 142 -4.42 -24.48 6.36
C SER A 142 -3.22 -23.54 6.53
N VAL A 143 -2.11 -24.08 7.04
CA VAL A 143 -0.87 -23.32 7.22
C VAL A 143 0.22 -23.95 6.40
N VAL A 144 0.89 -23.14 5.59
CA VAL A 144 2.07 -23.53 4.83
C VAL A 144 3.31 -23.03 5.57
N HIS A 145 4.28 -23.91 5.76
CA HIS A 145 5.63 -23.55 6.19
C HIS A 145 6.51 -23.37 4.95
N HIS A 146 7.17 -22.22 4.83
CA HIS A 146 8.03 -21.91 3.68
C HIS A 146 9.48 -22.29 3.91
N PHE A 147 10.08 -21.80 5.00
CA PHE A 147 11.47 -22.07 5.37
C PHE A 147 11.73 -21.77 6.84
N ASP A 148 12.78 -22.38 7.38
CA ASP A 148 13.26 -22.25 8.74
C ASP A 148 14.58 -21.45 8.81
N GLN A 149 15.29 -21.57 9.93
CA GLN A 149 16.57 -20.90 10.20
C GLN A 149 16.49 -19.36 10.15
N VAL A 150 15.33 -18.79 10.51
CA VAL A 150 15.13 -17.34 10.62
C VAL A 150 15.57 -16.87 12.01
N ASP A 151 16.28 -15.76 12.08
CA ASP A 151 16.65 -15.16 13.36
C ASP A 151 15.52 -14.29 13.90
N ILE A 152 15.14 -13.25 13.16
CA ILE A 152 14.03 -12.35 13.51
C ILE A 152 13.21 -12.09 12.24
N SER A 153 12.08 -12.79 12.08
CA SER A 153 11.22 -12.60 10.92
C SER A 153 10.61 -11.21 10.92
N ASN A 154 10.83 -10.45 9.87
CA ASN A 154 10.46 -9.04 9.84
C ASN A 154 9.88 -8.59 8.50
N GLY A 155 10.01 -7.30 8.20
CA GLY A 155 9.40 -6.61 7.07
C GLY A 155 9.25 -7.45 5.81
N LEU A 156 8.02 -7.46 5.30
CA LEU A 156 7.63 -8.26 4.15
C LEU A 156 6.64 -7.51 3.25
N ASP A 157 6.78 -7.66 1.94
CA ASP A 157 5.82 -7.09 0.96
C ASP A 157 5.93 -7.79 -0.40
N TRP A 158 5.06 -7.44 -1.35
CA TRP A 158 5.04 -8.02 -2.69
C TRP A 158 5.22 -6.95 -3.77
N SER A 159 5.85 -7.32 -4.87
CA SER A 159 5.89 -6.46 -6.05
C SER A 159 4.49 -6.22 -6.61
N LEU A 160 4.31 -5.06 -7.24
CA LEU A 160 3.03 -4.62 -7.79
C LEU A 160 2.49 -5.49 -8.94
N ASP A 161 3.35 -6.31 -9.55
CA ASP A 161 2.98 -7.29 -10.57
C ASP A 161 2.75 -8.70 -9.98
N HIS A 162 2.82 -8.83 -8.66
CA HIS A 162 2.60 -10.06 -7.88
C HIS A 162 3.54 -11.21 -8.26
N ARG A 163 4.77 -10.90 -8.64
CA ARG A 163 5.79 -11.90 -9.04
C ARG A 163 6.97 -12.02 -8.09
N ILE A 164 7.14 -11.04 -7.19
CA ILE A 164 8.25 -11.00 -6.25
C ILE A 164 7.70 -10.83 -4.85
N PHE A 165 8.20 -11.62 -3.92
CA PHE A 165 8.03 -11.44 -2.49
C PHE A 165 9.33 -10.88 -1.91
N TYR A 166 9.26 -9.79 -1.16
CA TYR A 166 10.37 -9.18 -0.45
C TYR A 166 10.29 -9.51 1.02
N TYR A 167 11.43 -9.78 1.65
CA TYR A 167 11.49 -10.27 3.01
C TYR A 167 12.75 -9.77 3.73
N ILE A 168 12.61 -9.55 5.03
CA ILE A 168 13.69 -9.17 5.93
C ILE A 168 13.76 -10.20 7.06
N ASP A 169 14.91 -10.86 7.18
CA ASP A 169 15.38 -11.36 8.47
C ASP A 169 16.29 -10.29 9.06
N SER A 170 15.87 -9.66 10.16
CA SER A 170 16.52 -8.44 10.68
C SER A 170 18.01 -8.64 10.92
N LEU A 171 18.42 -9.82 11.41
CA LEU A 171 19.81 -10.08 11.76
C LEU A 171 20.64 -10.66 10.61
N ALA A 172 20.07 -10.72 9.40
CA ALA A 172 20.80 -10.88 8.15
C ALA A 172 21.28 -9.53 7.57
N TYR A 173 20.78 -8.39 8.09
CA TYR A 173 21.14 -7.04 7.65
C TYR A 173 20.99 -6.81 6.14
N MET A 174 19.95 -7.40 5.55
CA MET A 174 19.65 -7.26 4.13
C MET A 174 18.16 -7.39 3.87
N VAL A 175 17.72 -6.76 2.79
CA VAL A 175 16.43 -7.03 2.17
C VAL A 175 16.65 -8.10 1.11
N GLU A 176 15.83 -9.14 1.15
CA GLU A 176 15.87 -10.24 0.22
C GLU A 176 14.61 -10.26 -0.64
N ALA A 177 14.69 -10.98 -1.76
CA ALA A 177 13.59 -11.20 -2.66
C ALA A 177 13.50 -12.67 -3.06
N PHE A 178 12.28 -13.10 -3.36
CA PHE A 178 11.91 -14.43 -3.81
C PHE A 178 11.02 -14.30 -5.05
N ASP A 179 11.13 -15.25 -5.96
CA ASP A 179 10.13 -15.42 -7.00
C ASP A 179 8.87 -15.96 -6.34
N TYR A 180 7.75 -15.29 -6.58
CA TYR A 180 6.48 -15.53 -5.92
C TYR A 180 5.42 -15.94 -6.94
N ASP A 181 4.78 -17.08 -6.68
CA ASP A 181 3.65 -17.55 -7.46
C ASP A 181 2.34 -17.15 -6.77
N ILE A 182 1.63 -16.17 -7.36
CA ILE A 182 0.34 -15.71 -6.85
C ILE A 182 -0.72 -16.82 -6.73
N GLN A 183 -0.68 -17.84 -7.59
CA GLN A 183 -1.69 -18.91 -7.61
C GLN A 183 -1.53 -19.87 -6.43
N THR A 184 -0.29 -20.20 -6.08
CA THR A 184 0.02 -21.18 -5.03
C THR A 184 0.43 -20.54 -3.71
N GLY A 185 1.02 -19.35 -3.76
CA GLY A 185 1.72 -18.71 -2.65
C GLY A 185 3.19 -19.15 -2.51
N GLY A 186 3.69 -19.98 -3.45
CA GLY A 186 5.03 -20.56 -3.38
C GLY A 186 6.16 -19.54 -3.55
N LEU A 187 7.29 -19.80 -2.87
CA LEU A 187 8.50 -18.98 -2.88
C LEU A 187 9.69 -19.77 -3.43
N SER A 188 10.51 -19.13 -4.27
CA SER A 188 11.74 -19.73 -4.80
C SER A 188 12.80 -18.67 -5.10
N ASN A 189 14.02 -19.10 -5.45
CA ASN A 189 15.11 -18.21 -5.91
C ASN A 189 15.40 -17.04 -4.96
N ARG A 190 15.65 -17.35 -3.67
CA ARG A 190 16.06 -16.38 -2.64
C ARG A 190 17.32 -15.65 -3.08
N ARG A 191 17.30 -14.31 -3.05
CA ARG A 191 18.48 -13.45 -3.33
C ARG A 191 18.42 -12.15 -2.53
N ALA A 192 19.57 -11.60 -2.19
CA ALA A 192 19.66 -10.25 -1.63
C ALA A 192 19.36 -9.20 -2.71
N VAL A 193 18.56 -8.18 -2.37
CA VAL A 193 18.30 -7.01 -3.22
C VAL A 193 18.86 -5.72 -2.63
N TYR A 194 19.09 -5.67 -1.32
CA TYR A 194 19.76 -4.53 -0.66
C TYR A 194 20.50 -5.01 0.57
N LYS A 195 21.73 -4.51 0.79
CA LYS A 195 22.48 -4.73 2.03
C LYS A 195 22.45 -3.45 2.83
N VAL A 196 22.10 -3.57 4.10
CA VAL A 196 22.00 -2.42 5.01
C VAL A 196 23.41 -1.99 5.43
N GLU A 197 23.67 -0.69 5.36
CA GLU A 197 24.94 -0.10 5.76
C GLU A 197 25.06 -0.05 7.30
N PRO A 198 26.27 -0.11 7.87
CA PRO A 198 26.45 -0.16 9.32
C PRO A 198 25.83 1.01 10.10
N ASP A 199 25.71 2.20 9.49
CA ASP A 199 25.11 3.40 10.12
C ASP A 199 23.58 3.47 9.99
N GLU A 200 22.98 2.56 9.23
CA GLU A 200 21.55 2.57 8.95
C GLU A 200 20.74 1.92 10.07
N GLY A 201 21.33 1.03 10.85
CA GLY A 201 20.65 0.28 11.93
C GLY A 201 20.28 -1.14 11.50
N ILE A 202 19.27 -1.71 12.16
CA ILE A 202 18.78 -3.06 11.88
C ILE A 202 17.52 -2.95 11.01
N PRO A 203 17.43 -3.59 9.83
CA PRO A 203 16.21 -3.55 9.03
C PRO A 203 15.08 -4.25 9.78
N ASP A 204 13.95 -3.58 9.88
CA ASP A 204 12.80 -3.99 10.68
C ASP A 204 11.58 -4.14 9.73
N GLY A 205 10.44 -3.50 10.01
CA GLY A 205 9.27 -3.52 9.15
C GLY A 205 9.45 -2.81 7.79
N MET A 206 8.69 -3.27 6.78
CA MET A 206 8.79 -2.79 5.40
C MET A 206 7.43 -2.63 4.72
N CYS A 207 7.31 -1.64 3.83
CA CYS A 207 6.20 -1.56 2.87
C CYS A 207 6.66 -1.16 1.46
N ILE A 208 5.88 -1.50 0.44
CA ILE A 208 6.13 -1.08 -0.95
C ILE A 208 5.33 0.17 -1.32
N ASP A 209 5.91 1.07 -2.10
CA ASP A 209 5.19 2.19 -2.71
C ASP A 209 4.62 1.87 -4.09
N THR A 210 3.84 2.81 -4.63
CA THR A 210 3.16 2.64 -5.93
C THR A 210 4.11 2.57 -7.14
N GLU A 211 5.42 2.78 -6.96
CA GLU A 211 6.45 2.62 -7.99
C GLU A 211 7.25 1.32 -7.85
N GLY A 212 6.93 0.51 -6.85
CA GLY A 212 7.67 -0.70 -6.55
C GLY A 212 8.98 -0.45 -5.81
N LYS A 213 9.11 0.68 -5.11
CA LYS A 213 10.25 0.93 -4.20
C LYS A 213 9.89 0.52 -2.79
N LEU A 214 10.88 0.04 -2.05
CA LEU A 214 10.71 -0.47 -0.70
C LEU A 214 11.02 0.61 0.32
N TRP A 215 10.14 0.77 1.30
CA TRP A 215 10.29 1.64 2.45
C TRP A 215 10.58 0.76 3.67
N VAL A 216 11.78 0.87 4.22
CA VAL A 216 12.29 -0.01 5.27
C VAL A 216 12.56 0.82 6.52
N ALA A 217 11.87 0.51 7.62
CA ALA A 217 12.18 1.08 8.93
C ALA A 217 13.49 0.48 9.45
N CYS A 218 14.32 1.31 10.09
CA CYS A 218 15.62 0.87 10.58
C CYS A 218 15.73 1.03 12.10
N TYR A 219 15.56 -0.07 12.82
CA TYR A 219 15.66 -0.11 14.26
C TYR A 219 17.06 0.30 14.75
N ASN A 220 17.11 1.15 15.78
CA ASN A 220 18.30 1.89 16.24
C ASN A 220 18.92 2.88 15.22
N GLY A 221 18.34 3.02 14.03
CA GLY A 221 18.80 3.95 12.99
C GLY A 221 18.07 5.30 12.95
N GLY A 222 16.91 5.37 13.61
CA GLY A 222 16.03 6.55 13.65
C GLY A 222 15.61 7.06 12.28
N ARG A 223 15.30 6.14 11.37
CA ARG A 223 15.01 6.48 9.97
C ARG A 223 14.14 5.43 9.28
N VAL A 224 13.55 5.85 8.17
CA VAL A 224 13.00 4.97 7.13
C VAL A 224 13.77 5.22 5.83
N LEU A 225 14.24 4.15 5.20
CA LEU A 225 14.94 4.19 3.91
C LEU A 225 13.96 3.91 2.78
N ARG A 226 14.09 4.63 1.66
CA ARG A 226 13.47 4.26 0.39
C ARG A 226 14.53 3.62 -0.49
N ILE A 227 14.29 2.40 -0.95
CA ILE A 227 15.26 1.56 -1.66
C ILE A 227 14.65 1.15 -3.00
N ASP A 228 15.47 1.16 -4.05
CA ASP A 228 15.13 0.51 -5.32
C ASP A 228 15.62 -0.95 -5.32
N PRO A 229 14.71 -1.93 -5.25
CA PRO A 229 15.09 -3.34 -5.23
C PRO A 229 15.65 -3.85 -6.56
N GLN A 230 15.49 -3.10 -7.67
CA GLN A 230 16.00 -3.51 -8.98
C GLN A 230 17.48 -3.18 -9.13
N THR A 231 17.90 -2.03 -8.63
CA THR A 231 19.29 -1.56 -8.70
C THR A 231 20.06 -1.84 -7.41
N GLY A 232 19.36 -2.13 -6.32
CA GLY A 232 19.92 -2.33 -4.99
C GLY A 232 20.47 -1.05 -4.36
N THR A 233 19.87 0.10 -4.69
CA THR A 233 20.35 1.41 -4.23
C THR A 233 19.36 2.10 -3.31
N ARG A 234 19.87 2.74 -2.25
CA ARG A 234 19.10 3.70 -1.45
C ARG A 234 18.81 4.95 -2.27
N LEU A 235 17.53 5.31 -2.37
CA LEU A 235 17.04 6.49 -3.08
C LEU A 235 16.84 7.69 -2.15
N GLN A 236 16.38 7.44 -0.92
CA GLN A 236 15.97 8.51 0.01
C GLN A 236 16.02 8.03 1.46
N THR A 237 16.15 8.97 2.38
CA THR A 237 16.06 8.73 3.83
C THR A 237 15.07 9.72 4.45
N VAL A 238 14.17 9.22 5.29
CA VAL A 238 13.31 10.01 6.18
C VAL A 238 13.81 9.83 7.60
N ASN A 239 14.37 10.89 8.19
CA ASN A 239 14.89 10.85 9.56
C ASN A 239 13.75 11.12 10.57
N LEU A 240 13.79 10.40 11.69
CA LEU A 240 12.85 10.53 12.80
C LEU A 240 13.58 11.02 14.07
N PRO A 241 12.89 11.72 14.99
CA PRO A 241 13.50 12.24 16.21
C PRO A 241 13.71 11.17 17.30
N VAL A 242 13.57 9.89 16.96
CA VAL A 242 13.70 8.74 17.87
C VAL A 242 14.45 7.62 17.16
N GLY A 243 15.28 6.87 17.90
CA GLY A 243 16.22 5.89 17.33
C GLY A 243 15.60 4.54 16.98
N LYS A 244 14.58 4.11 17.72
CA LYS A 244 13.98 2.76 17.58
C LYS A 244 12.75 2.78 16.66
N THR A 245 12.97 3.08 15.38
CA THR A 245 11.94 3.00 14.34
C THR A 245 11.71 1.56 13.91
N THR A 246 10.47 1.08 14.04
CA THR A 246 10.15 -0.35 13.97
C THR A 246 9.49 -0.75 12.66
N SER A 247 8.46 -0.05 12.21
CA SER A 247 7.77 -0.40 10.95
C SER A 247 7.13 0.81 10.30
N CYS A 248 6.65 0.65 9.08
CA CYS A 248 5.97 1.71 8.35
C CYS A 248 4.91 1.21 7.37
N CYS A 249 3.89 2.03 7.16
CA CYS A 249 2.88 1.80 6.13
C CYS A 249 2.41 3.11 5.50
N PHE A 250 1.96 3.04 4.25
CA PHE A 250 1.22 4.14 3.64
C PHE A 250 -0.23 4.18 4.12
N GLY A 251 -0.76 5.38 4.30
CA GLY A 251 -2.14 5.63 4.69
C GLY A 251 -2.56 7.06 4.39
N GLY A 252 -3.57 7.55 5.11
CA GLY A 252 -4.18 8.84 4.84
C GLY A 252 -4.95 8.85 3.52
N LYS A 253 -5.36 10.03 3.08
CA LYS A 253 -6.08 10.19 1.82
C LYS A 253 -5.15 9.79 0.67
N ASP A 254 -5.60 8.88 -0.18
CA ASP A 254 -4.86 8.42 -1.36
C ASP A 254 -3.49 7.77 -1.07
N TYR A 255 -3.28 7.24 0.14
CA TYR A 255 -2.03 6.56 0.54
C TYR A 255 -0.77 7.44 0.38
N THR A 256 -0.89 8.75 0.61
CA THR A 256 0.24 9.70 0.47
C THR A 256 1.01 9.95 1.77
N ASP A 257 0.44 9.56 2.90
CA ASP A 257 1.05 9.76 4.21
C ASP A 257 1.77 8.47 4.62
N LEU A 258 3.03 8.57 5.01
CA LEU A 258 3.79 7.46 5.60
C LEU A 258 3.63 7.50 7.11
N TYR A 259 3.03 6.47 7.68
CA TYR A 259 2.96 6.25 9.12
C TYR A 259 4.13 5.37 9.56
N VAL A 260 4.77 5.72 10.67
CA VAL A 260 5.96 5.04 11.19
C VAL A 260 5.77 4.74 12.67
N THR A 261 5.82 3.46 13.03
CA THR A 261 5.79 3.01 14.43
C THR A 261 7.19 3.02 15.02
N THR A 262 7.26 3.14 16.35
CA THR A 262 8.53 3.19 17.09
C THR A 262 8.39 2.46 18.42
N ALA A 263 9.51 2.21 19.08
CA ALA A 263 9.59 1.52 20.37
C ALA A 263 10.33 2.35 21.41
N TYR A 264 10.00 2.15 22.70
CA TYR A 264 10.83 2.65 23.81
C TYR A 264 11.50 1.55 24.62
N LYS A 265 11.12 0.28 24.42
CA LYS A 265 11.63 -0.84 25.22
C LYS A 265 13.15 -0.97 25.11
N GLY A 266 13.79 -1.16 26.28
CA GLY A 266 15.24 -1.29 26.41
C GLY A 266 16.02 0.03 26.25
N MET A 267 15.35 1.18 26.37
CA MET A 267 16.01 2.48 26.55
C MET A 267 16.21 2.76 28.04
N ASP A 268 17.33 3.37 28.39
CA ASP A 268 17.58 3.91 29.73
C ASP A 268 16.92 5.29 29.93
N GLU A 269 16.92 5.79 31.16
CA GLU A 269 16.29 7.06 31.54
C GLU A 269 16.87 8.25 30.75
N ASP A 270 18.19 8.29 30.57
CA ASP A 270 18.88 9.35 29.81
C ASP A 270 18.46 9.35 28.33
N SER A 271 18.33 8.18 27.71
CA SER A 271 17.88 8.05 26.33
C SER A 271 16.41 8.46 26.18
N LEU A 272 15.56 8.07 27.12
CA LEU A 272 14.14 8.48 27.15
C LEU A 272 13.99 9.99 27.34
N ALA A 273 14.83 10.61 28.17
CA ALA A 273 14.84 12.05 28.37
C ALA A 273 15.25 12.81 27.08
N LYS A 274 16.21 12.27 26.32
CA LYS A 274 16.64 12.83 25.02
C LYS A 274 15.65 12.56 23.89
N GLN A 275 14.84 11.52 24.01
CA GLN A 275 13.87 11.08 23.00
C GLN A 275 12.48 10.96 23.62
N PRO A 276 11.86 12.09 24.02
CA PRO A 276 10.60 12.08 24.78
C PRO A 276 9.43 11.46 24.01
N GLU A 277 9.53 11.34 22.69
CA GLU A 277 8.53 10.73 21.81
C GLU A 277 8.84 9.27 21.42
N ALA A 278 9.83 8.62 22.07
CA ALA A 278 10.10 7.20 21.84
C ALA A 278 8.87 6.34 22.17
N GLY A 279 8.52 5.41 21.28
CA GLY A 279 7.32 4.58 21.37
C GLY A 279 6.06 5.22 20.76
N CYS A 280 6.11 6.48 20.34
CA CYS A 280 5.00 7.12 19.63
C CYS A 280 4.89 6.66 18.18
N VAL A 281 3.78 7.03 17.51
CA VAL A 281 3.62 6.86 16.06
C VAL A 281 3.76 8.20 15.36
N PHE A 282 4.57 8.22 14.32
CA PHE A 282 4.86 9.40 13.51
C PHE A 282 4.17 9.32 12.15
N LYS A 283 3.96 10.49 11.56
CA LYS A 283 3.47 10.65 10.20
C LYS A 283 4.41 11.56 9.43
N SER A 284 4.77 11.14 8.23
CA SER A 284 5.49 11.97 7.26
C SER A 284 4.59 12.19 6.05
N ALA A 285 4.19 13.43 5.83
CA ALA A 285 3.35 13.81 4.70
C ALA A 285 4.18 14.02 3.43
N ASP A 286 3.57 13.80 2.26
CA ASP A 286 4.11 14.13 0.94
C ASP A 286 5.51 13.55 0.67
N VAL A 287 5.80 12.36 1.21
CA VAL A 287 7.08 11.67 0.96
C VAL A 287 7.19 11.10 -0.46
N ILE A 288 6.07 11.10 -1.19
CA ILE A 288 5.94 10.64 -2.56
C ILE A 288 5.99 11.85 -3.50
N GLU A 289 6.90 11.84 -4.48
CA GLU A 289 7.02 12.92 -5.46
C GLU A 289 5.77 13.08 -6.37
N PRO A 290 5.47 14.28 -6.89
CA PRO A 290 4.23 14.54 -7.65
C PRO A 290 3.99 13.64 -8.85
N GLN A 291 5.03 13.22 -9.57
CA GLN A 291 4.90 12.31 -10.71
C GLN A 291 4.43 10.91 -10.29
N HIS A 292 4.64 10.52 -9.03
CA HIS A 292 4.23 9.22 -8.50
C HIS A 292 2.78 9.23 -8.04
N VAL A 293 2.24 10.40 -7.66
CA VAL A 293 0.80 10.60 -7.48
C VAL A 293 0.04 10.23 -8.77
N LYS A 294 0.59 10.51 -9.96
CA LYS A 294 -0.04 10.07 -11.22
C LYS A 294 -0.13 8.54 -11.33
N ARG A 295 0.89 7.82 -10.88
CA ARG A 295 0.92 6.36 -10.92
C ARG A 295 -0.11 5.74 -9.97
N PHE A 296 -0.22 6.27 -8.75
CA PHE A 296 -1.31 5.91 -7.83
C PHE A 296 -2.69 6.05 -8.50
N TRP A 297 -2.94 7.17 -9.17
CA TRP A 297 -4.21 7.41 -9.86
C TRP A 297 -4.50 6.37 -10.94
N TRP A 298 -3.49 5.96 -11.71
CA TRP A 298 -3.63 4.89 -12.69
C TRP A 298 -3.95 3.54 -12.05
N LEU A 299 -3.27 3.19 -10.96
CA LEU A 299 -3.49 1.93 -10.25
C LEU A 299 -4.90 1.89 -9.62
N LYS A 300 -5.30 2.95 -8.91
CA LYS A 300 -6.62 3.03 -8.28
C LYS A 300 -7.75 3.01 -9.31
N LEU A 301 -7.62 3.76 -10.41
CA LEU A 301 -8.58 3.72 -11.53
C LEU A 301 -8.74 2.29 -12.08
N LYS A 302 -7.64 1.60 -12.39
CA LYS A 302 -7.68 0.23 -12.93
C LYS A 302 -8.27 -0.76 -11.92
N ALA A 303 -7.84 -0.70 -10.66
CA ALA A 303 -8.31 -1.60 -9.62
C ALA A 303 -9.82 -1.47 -9.35
N LEU A 304 -10.35 -0.24 -9.31
CA LEU A 304 -11.78 0.00 -9.14
C LEU A 304 -12.58 -0.50 -10.35
N ALA A 305 -12.09 -0.25 -11.57
CA ALA A 305 -12.73 -0.73 -12.79
C ALA A 305 -12.70 -2.26 -12.92
N GLU A 306 -11.59 -2.91 -12.56
CA GLU A 306 -11.46 -4.37 -12.53
C GLU A 306 -12.42 -5.03 -11.53
N LYS A 307 -12.67 -4.38 -10.39
CA LYS A 307 -13.67 -4.82 -9.40
C LYS A 307 -15.12 -4.47 -9.80
N GLY A 308 -15.31 -3.62 -10.81
CA GLY A 308 -16.63 -3.09 -11.16
C GLY A 308 -17.21 -2.13 -10.12
N ASP A 309 -16.37 -1.53 -9.27
CA ASP A 309 -16.79 -0.61 -8.21
C ASP A 309 -16.93 0.82 -8.75
N TRP A 310 -17.95 1.02 -9.58
CA TRP A 310 -18.18 2.26 -10.32
C TRP A 310 -18.56 3.44 -9.43
N GLU A 311 -19.28 3.18 -8.33
CA GLU A 311 -19.65 4.23 -7.38
C GLU A 311 -18.41 4.80 -6.69
N GLU A 312 -17.50 3.93 -6.24
CA GLU A 312 -16.24 4.37 -5.64
C GLU A 312 -15.31 5.01 -6.67
N LEU A 313 -15.36 4.56 -7.94
CA LEU A 313 -14.64 5.22 -9.03
C LEU A 313 -15.13 6.66 -9.24
N GLU A 314 -16.45 6.88 -9.21
CA GLU A 314 -17.04 8.20 -9.35
C GLU A 314 -16.66 9.11 -8.17
N LYS A 315 -16.71 8.59 -6.93
CA LYS A 315 -16.24 9.29 -5.73
C LYS A 315 -14.76 9.65 -5.85
N PHE A 316 -13.92 8.70 -6.26
CA PHE A 316 -12.50 8.92 -6.47
C PHE A 316 -12.24 10.02 -7.49
N ALA A 317 -12.94 10.01 -8.63
CA ALA A 317 -12.85 11.03 -9.66
C ALA A 317 -13.29 12.42 -9.18
N LYS A 318 -14.18 12.51 -8.18
CA LYS A 318 -14.63 13.78 -7.57
C LYS A 318 -13.76 14.24 -6.40
N SER A 319 -12.96 13.34 -5.81
CA SER A 319 -12.22 13.59 -4.57
C SER A 319 -11.15 14.70 -4.66
N LYS A 320 -10.55 14.89 -5.84
CA LYS A 320 -9.63 15.99 -6.21
C LYS A 320 -9.44 16.02 -7.73
N LYS A 321 -8.79 17.05 -8.25
CA LYS A 321 -8.47 17.14 -9.69
C LYS A 321 -7.49 16.01 -10.07
N SER A 322 -7.88 15.19 -11.05
CA SER A 322 -7.04 14.10 -11.53
C SER A 322 -5.73 14.61 -12.14
N PRO A 323 -4.55 14.18 -11.64
CA PRO A 323 -3.25 14.52 -12.22
C PRO A 323 -2.95 13.73 -13.51
N ILE A 324 -3.75 12.71 -13.83
CA ILE A 324 -3.70 11.95 -15.09
C ILE A 324 -4.73 12.45 -16.12
N GLY A 325 -5.56 13.44 -15.76
CA GLY A 325 -6.70 13.88 -16.56
C GLY A 325 -7.87 12.89 -16.54
N TYR A 326 -8.93 13.20 -17.30
CA TYR A 326 -10.16 12.39 -17.31
C TYR A 326 -10.34 11.50 -18.54
N LEU A 327 -9.52 11.67 -19.59
CA LEU A 327 -9.53 10.74 -20.72
C LEU A 327 -9.20 9.30 -20.30
N PRO A 328 -8.20 9.05 -19.41
CA PRO A 328 -7.98 7.72 -18.83
C PRO A 328 -9.23 7.08 -18.22
N PHE A 329 -10.05 7.86 -17.52
CA PHE A 329 -11.28 7.36 -16.90
C PHE A 329 -12.26 6.87 -17.97
N VAL A 330 -12.43 7.64 -19.05
CA VAL A 330 -13.26 7.25 -20.19
C VAL A 330 -12.76 5.95 -20.81
N GLU A 331 -11.46 5.88 -21.15
CA GLU A 331 -10.85 4.73 -21.82
C GLU A 331 -10.94 3.45 -20.98
N VAL A 332 -10.67 3.54 -19.67
CA VAL A 332 -10.76 2.40 -18.76
C VAL A 332 -12.21 1.95 -18.60
N CYS A 333 -13.17 2.86 -18.43
CA CYS A 333 -14.59 2.48 -18.34
C CYS A 333 -15.07 1.77 -19.61
N ILE A 334 -14.66 2.24 -20.80
CA ILE A 334 -14.97 1.60 -22.08
C ILE A 334 -14.32 0.22 -22.20
N LYS A 335 -13.06 0.07 -21.79
CA LYS A 335 -12.36 -1.23 -21.77
C LYS A 335 -13.11 -2.28 -20.93
N HIS A 336 -13.77 -1.85 -19.87
CA HIS A 336 -14.59 -2.69 -19.00
C HIS A 336 -16.09 -2.66 -19.37
N HIS A 337 -16.41 -2.27 -20.61
CA HIS A 337 -17.76 -2.28 -21.18
C HIS A 337 -18.81 -1.42 -20.45
N ASN A 338 -18.39 -0.44 -19.66
CA ASN A 338 -19.29 0.48 -18.98
C ASN A 338 -19.33 1.86 -19.66
N LYS A 339 -20.09 1.94 -20.76
CA LYS A 339 -20.28 3.19 -21.51
C LYS A 339 -21.01 4.27 -20.72
N HIS A 340 -21.97 3.89 -19.87
CA HIS A 340 -22.73 4.85 -19.05
C HIS A 340 -21.81 5.59 -18.08
N GLU A 341 -20.95 4.86 -17.40
CA GLU A 341 -19.95 5.43 -16.49
C GLU A 341 -18.91 6.28 -17.25
N ALA A 342 -18.44 5.79 -18.40
CA ALA A 342 -17.50 6.54 -19.26
C ALA A 342 -18.04 7.94 -19.63
N SER A 343 -19.33 8.05 -19.97
CA SER A 343 -19.97 9.31 -20.35
C SER A 343 -19.94 10.37 -19.25
N LYS A 344 -19.90 9.98 -17.96
CA LYS A 344 -19.83 10.92 -16.83
C LYS A 344 -18.53 11.73 -16.81
N TYR A 345 -17.46 11.21 -17.41
CA TYR A 345 -16.13 11.85 -17.39
C TYR A 345 -15.84 12.72 -18.62
N VAL A 346 -16.58 12.54 -19.72
CA VAL A 346 -16.32 13.21 -21.01
C VAL A 346 -16.34 14.74 -20.88
N SER A 347 -17.27 15.29 -20.10
CA SER A 347 -17.38 16.74 -19.87
C SER A 347 -16.17 17.34 -19.14
N ARG A 348 -15.38 16.51 -18.45
CA ARG A 348 -14.20 16.91 -17.66
C ARG A 348 -12.89 16.72 -18.41
N VAL A 349 -12.95 16.12 -19.61
CA VAL A 349 -11.78 15.94 -20.50
C VAL A 349 -11.36 17.29 -21.07
N THR A 350 -10.06 17.51 -21.26
CA THR A 350 -9.55 18.77 -21.81
C THR A 350 -10.03 18.95 -23.26
N PRO A 351 -10.16 20.20 -23.76
CA PRO A 351 -10.58 20.45 -25.14
C PRO A 351 -9.76 19.66 -26.17
N GLU A 352 -8.46 19.49 -25.91
CA GLU A 352 -7.51 18.78 -26.78
C GLU A 352 -7.85 17.31 -27.00
N GLN A 353 -8.53 16.71 -26.03
CA GLN A 353 -8.82 15.28 -25.97
C GLN A 353 -10.31 14.97 -26.14
N LYS A 354 -11.14 16.02 -26.27
CA LYS A 354 -12.61 15.91 -26.20
C LYS A 354 -13.20 15.11 -27.35
N VAL A 355 -12.69 15.29 -28.57
CA VAL A 355 -13.11 14.50 -29.75
C VAL A 355 -12.88 13.01 -29.51
N LYS A 356 -11.70 12.64 -29.01
CA LYS A 356 -11.35 11.24 -28.70
C LYS A 356 -12.28 10.67 -27.63
N ALA A 357 -12.61 11.44 -26.59
CA ALA A 357 -13.51 11.01 -25.53
C ALA A 357 -14.96 10.79 -26.02
N HIS A 358 -15.52 11.74 -26.79
CA HIS A 358 -16.86 11.59 -27.38
C HIS A 358 -16.94 10.39 -28.33
N LEU A 359 -15.92 10.18 -29.17
CA LEU A 359 -15.85 9.00 -30.04
C LEU A 359 -15.77 7.69 -29.25
N ALA A 360 -15.05 7.66 -28.12
CA ALA A 360 -14.95 6.48 -27.27
C ALA A 360 -16.31 6.07 -26.69
N VAL A 361 -17.15 7.05 -26.33
CA VAL A 361 -18.53 6.79 -25.91
C VAL A 361 -19.53 6.75 -27.07
N GLY A 362 -19.09 6.80 -28.33
CA GLY A 362 -19.97 6.73 -29.51
C GLY A 362 -20.93 7.92 -29.66
N ASP A 363 -20.56 9.09 -29.13
CA ASP A 363 -21.29 10.34 -29.27
C ASP A 363 -20.73 11.13 -30.48
N LEU A 364 -21.19 10.76 -31.68
CA LEU A 364 -20.72 11.35 -32.94
C LEU A 364 -21.10 12.83 -33.09
N GLN A 365 -22.21 13.25 -32.48
CA GLN A 365 -22.68 14.63 -32.59
C GLN A 365 -21.76 15.58 -31.82
N SER A 366 -21.51 15.31 -30.54
CA SER A 366 -20.61 16.17 -29.78
C SER A 366 -19.14 16.02 -30.21
N ALA A 367 -18.73 14.87 -30.73
CA ALA A 367 -17.41 14.73 -31.36
C ALA A 367 -17.26 15.66 -32.58
N THR A 368 -18.29 15.76 -33.41
CA THR A 368 -18.34 16.67 -34.56
C THR A 368 -18.26 18.12 -34.14
N GLU A 369 -19.07 18.52 -33.15
CA GLU A 369 -19.08 19.89 -32.64
C GLU A 369 -17.71 20.29 -32.09
N ALA A 370 -17.10 19.44 -31.26
CA ALA A 370 -15.77 19.69 -30.70
C ALA A 370 -14.67 19.79 -31.78
N ALA A 371 -14.73 18.94 -32.82
CA ALA A 371 -13.75 18.96 -33.92
C ALA A 371 -13.86 20.24 -34.77
N ILE A 372 -15.09 20.68 -35.05
CA ILE A 372 -15.37 21.91 -35.81
C ILE A 372 -14.95 23.15 -35.02
N GLU A 373 -15.29 23.21 -33.73
CA GLU A 373 -14.95 24.34 -32.86
C GLU A 373 -13.43 24.58 -32.80
N ARG A 374 -12.66 23.48 -32.71
CA ARG A 374 -11.20 23.55 -32.68
C ARG A 374 -10.53 23.74 -34.04
N ARG A 375 -11.29 23.60 -35.13
CA ARG A 375 -10.81 23.71 -36.51
C ARG A 375 -9.60 22.80 -36.80
N ASN A 376 -9.52 21.65 -36.12
CA ASN A 376 -8.41 20.72 -36.29
C ASN A 376 -8.77 19.71 -37.40
N GLU A 377 -8.08 19.79 -38.54
CA GLU A 377 -8.35 18.94 -39.69
C GLU A 377 -8.20 17.43 -39.36
N SER A 378 -7.18 17.07 -38.59
CA SER A 378 -6.92 15.67 -38.19
C SER A 378 -8.08 15.09 -37.38
N GLU A 379 -8.65 15.88 -36.47
CA GLU A 379 -9.81 15.48 -35.67
C GLU A 379 -11.07 15.35 -36.52
N ILE A 380 -11.29 16.28 -37.46
CA ILE A 380 -12.42 16.23 -38.40
C ILE A 380 -12.34 14.95 -39.26
N ILE A 381 -11.16 14.61 -39.78
CA ILE A 381 -10.93 13.37 -40.55
C ILE A 381 -11.19 12.14 -39.67
N THR A 382 -10.72 12.16 -38.42
CA THR A 382 -10.95 11.07 -37.47
C THR A 382 -12.44 10.84 -37.21
N VAL A 383 -13.23 11.90 -37.03
CA VAL A 383 -14.69 11.77 -36.85
C VAL A 383 -15.35 11.24 -38.12
N LEU A 384 -14.97 11.75 -39.30
CA LEU A 384 -15.48 11.27 -40.59
C LEU A 384 -15.24 9.75 -40.79
N SER A 385 -14.07 9.25 -40.39
CA SER A 385 -13.76 7.81 -40.47
C SER A 385 -14.65 6.90 -39.62
N ARG A 386 -15.35 7.48 -38.62
CA ARG A 386 -16.28 6.77 -37.74
C ARG A 386 -17.73 6.87 -38.20
N CYS A 387 -18.01 7.69 -39.23
CA CYS A 387 -19.33 7.76 -39.84
C CYS A 387 -19.58 6.50 -40.69
N SER A 388 -20.76 5.92 -40.54
CA SER A 388 -21.28 4.79 -41.33
C SER A 388 -22.36 5.24 -42.31
N ALA A 389 -22.83 4.34 -43.18
CA ALA A 389 -23.96 4.60 -44.08
C ALA A 389 -25.26 5.01 -43.38
N THR A 390 -25.39 4.74 -42.08
CA THR A 390 -26.54 5.10 -41.24
C THR A 390 -26.33 6.41 -40.46
N THR A 391 -25.20 7.09 -40.66
CA THR A 391 -24.91 8.36 -39.97
C THR A 391 -25.67 9.50 -40.63
N ASP A 392 -26.14 10.45 -39.82
CA ASP A 392 -26.88 11.63 -40.29
C ASP A 392 -26.10 12.38 -41.39
N VAL A 393 -26.73 12.49 -42.56
CA VAL A 393 -26.17 13.13 -43.75
C VAL A 393 -25.78 14.59 -43.47
N ILE A 394 -26.58 15.29 -42.66
CA ILE A 394 -26.34 16.70 -42.30
C ILE A 394 -25.02 16.83 -41.52
N LEU A 395 -24.73 15.84 -40.67
CA LEU A 395 -23.55 15.80 -39.82
C LEU A 395 -22.28 15.57 -40.65
N VAL A 396 -22.36 14.66 -41.64
CA VAL A 396 -21.29 14.41 -42.62
C VAL A 396 -21.02 15.64 -43.49
N GLU A 397 -22.07 16.32 -43.96
CA GLU A 397 -21.93 17.56 -44.73
C GLU A 397 -21.27 18.69 -43.93
N ARG A 398 -21.61 18.83 -42.64
CA ARG A 398 -20.99 19.82 -41.75
C ARG A 398 -19.49 19.56 -41.59
N LEU A 399 -19.09 18.30 -41.39
CA LEU A 399 -17.68 17.92 -41.28
C LEU A 399 -16.91 18.20 -42.58
N ASN A 400 -17.48 17.85 -43.75
CA ASN A 400 -16.85 18.12 -45.04
C ASN A 400 -16.65 19.61 -45.32
N ARG A 401 -17.63 20.46 -44.96
CA ARG A 401 -17.50 21.92 -45.04
C ARG A 401 -16.40 22.46 -44.12
N ALA A 402 -16.35 21.96 -42.88
CA ALA A 402 -15.33 22.36 -41.92
C ALA A 402 -13.92 21.95 -42.38
N LYS A 403 -13.75 20.74 -42.91
CA LYS A 403 -12.49 20.25 -43.49
C LYS A 403 -11.97 21.17 -44.60
N ALA A 404 -12.83 21.51 -45.56
CA ALA A 404 -12.47 22.39 -46.67
C ALA A 404 -12.08 23.81 -46.22
N THR A 405 -12.56 24.25 -45.07
CA THR A 405 -12.22 25.56 -44.49
C THR A 405 -10.92 25.52 -43.70
N ALA A 406 -10.66 24.42 -42.99
CA ALA A 406 -9.43 24.21 -42.24
C ALA A 406 -8.20 24.08 -43.15
N ALA A 407 -8.33 23.41 -44.30
CA ALA A 407 -7.25 23.20 -45.28
C ALA A 407 -6.78 24.47 -46.04
N LYS A 408 -7.48 25.61 -45.85
CA LYS A 408 -7.16 26.89 -46.51
C LYS A 408 -6.31 27.84 -45.65
N LYS A 409 -5.94 27.44 -44.44
CA LYS A 409 -5.08 28.16 -43.50
C LYS A 409 -3.86 27.31 -43.18
#